data_AF-A0A852TCJ1-F1
#
_entry.id   AF-A0A852TCJ1-F1
#
_cell.length_a   1.000
_cell.length_b   1.000
_cell.length_c   1.000
_cell.angle_alpha   90.00
_cell.angle_beta   90.00
_cell.angle_gamma   90.00
#
_symmetry.space_group_name_H-M   'P 1'
#
loop_
_entity.id
_entity.type
_entity.pdbx_description
1 polymer ?
#
loop_
_entity_poly.entity_id
_entity_poly.type
_entity_poly.pdbx_seq_one_letter_code
_entity_poly.pdbx_strand_id
1 'polypeptide(L)'
;MPNNQPPIPNPPRAITTKDILYIKDALSWELLTFKKFHFLANQIQNPQFKEALNKAGQMHQNHYQRLLTHLQVDNNTALANLPNTQQQ
;
A
#
# COMPACT_ATOMS: atom_id res chain seq x y z
N MET A 1 18.84 28.53 17.11
CA MET A 1 17.87 29.05 16.12
C MET A 1 16.67 28.10 16.15
N PRO A 2 15.48 28.52 16.60
CA PRO A 2 14.29 27.68 16.50
C PRO A 2 13.87 27.55 15.02
N ASN A 3 13.73 26.31 14.54
CA ASN A 3 13.29 26.00 13.17
C ASN A 3 11.77 26.24 13.07
N ASN A 4 11.36 27.46 12.74
CA ASN A 4 9.96 27.84 12.62
C ASN A 4 9.41 27.55 11.20
N GLN A 5 9.40 26.29 10.79
CA GLN A 5 8.75 25.89 9.53
C GLN A 5 7.23 25.81 9.73
N PRO A 6 6.42 26.55 8.95
CA PRO A 6 4.96 26.40 8.99
C PRO A 6 4.56 24.94 8.73
N PRO A 7 3.61 24.38 9.52
CA PRO A 7 3.23 22.97 9.40
C PRO A 7 2.66 22.68 8.00
N ILE A 8 3.10 21.58 7.40
CA ILE A 8 2.54 21.10 6.13
C ILE A 8 1.14 20.51 6.44
N PRO A 9 0.05 21.03 5.86
CA PRO A 9 -1.31 20.66 6.24
C PRO A 9 -1.68 19.22 5.86
N ASN A 10 -1.03 18.66 4.84
CA ASN A 10 -1.22 17.28 4.39
C ASN A 10 0.14 16.61 4.13
N PRO A 11 0.26 15.28 4.33
CA PRO A 11 1.48 14.55 3.98
C PRO A 11 1.85 14.79 2.51
N PRO A 12 3.15 14.99 2.20
CA PRO A 12 3.59 15.15 0.83
C PRO A 12 3.36 13.86 0.03
N ARG A 13 3.25 14.00 -1.30
CA ARG A 13 3.14 12.85 -2.22
C ARG A 13 4.43 12.05 -2.35
N ALA A 14 5.57 12.59 -1.90
CA ALA A 14 6.85 11.92 -1.93
C ALA A 14 6.86 10.71 -0.99
N ILE A 15 7.43 9.59 -1.45
CA ILE A 15 7.51 8.35 -0.69
C ILE A 15 8.87 8.30 0.03
N THR A 16 8.86 8.18 1.34
CA THR A 16 10.09 7.98 2.13
C THR A 16 10.50 6.51 2.16
N THR A 17 11.74 6.23 2.58
CA THR A 17 12.18 4.85 2.85
C THR A 17 11.24 4.12 3.82
N LYS A 18 10.72 4.83 4.83
CA LYS A 18 9.79 4.24 5.81
C LYS A 18 8.48 3.83 5.14
N ASP A 19 7.94 4.66 4.24
CA ASP A 19 6.72 4.35 3.49
C ASP A 19 6.94 3.11 2.59
N ILE A 20 8.08 3.02 1.90
CA ILE A 20 8.43 1.86 1.07
C ILE A 20 8.46 0.57 1.91
N LEU A 21 9.04 0.62 3.12
CA LEU A 21 9.11 -0.56 3.99
C LEU A 21 7.70 -1.02 4.41
N TYR A 22 6.82 -0.10 4.81
CA TYR A 22 5.43 -0.47 5.13
C TYR A 22 4.66 -1.01 3.92
N ILE A 23 4.81 -0.39 2.74
CA ILE A 23 4.17 -0.87 1.52
C ILE A 23 4.69 -2.27 1.15
N LYS A 24 6.00 -2.51 1.28
CA LYS A 24 6.62 -3.82 1.03
C LYS A 24 6.07 -4.89 1.97
N ASP A 25 5.94 -4.59 3.26
CA ASP A 25 5.41 -5.53 4.25
C ASP A 25 3.95 -5.86 3.94
N ALA A 26 3.13 -4.85 3.62
CA ALA A 26 1.73 -5.04 3.24
C ALA A 26 1.59 -5.85 1.94
N LEU A 27 2.37 -5.53 0.90
CA LEU A 27 2.41 -6.30 -0.35
C LEU A 27 2.78 -7.76 -0.11
N SER A 28 3.76 -8.02 0.74
CA SER A 28 4.20 -9.39 1.07
C SER A 28 3.11 -10.16 1.79
N TRP A 29 2.40 -9.51 2.70
CA TRP A 29 1.26 -10.09 3.42
C TRP A 29 0.10 -10.42 2.47
N GLU A 30 -0.31 -9.47 1.62
CA GLU A 30 -1.40 -9.67 0.66
C GLU A 30 -1.07 -10.80 -0.32
N LEU A 31 0.16 -10.83 -0.85
CA LEU A 31 0.64 -11.85 -1.78
C LEU A 31 0.57 -13.27 -1.19
N LEU A 32 1.05 -13.42 0.04
CA LEU A 32 1.00 -14.70 0.74
C LEU A 32 -0.45 -15.11 1.01
N THR A 33 -1.28 -14.16 1.42
CA THR A 33 -2.64 -14.39 1.87
C THR A 33 -3.55 -14.88 0.74
N PHE A 34 -3.57 -14.20 -0.42
CA PHE A 34 -4.43 -14.66 -1.53
C PHE A 34 -3.97 -16.01 -2.09
N LYS A 35 -2.66 -16.30 -2.09
CA LYS A 35 -2.14 -17.62 -2.48
C LYS A 35 -2.60 -18.73 -1.53
N LYS A 36 -2.58 -18.47 -0.22
CA LYS A 36 -3.08 -19.42 0.79
C LYS A 36 -4.58 -19.65 0.66
N PHE A 37 -5.36 -18.60 0.46
CA PHE A 37 -6.81 -18.76 0.25
C PHE A 37 -7.14 -19.57 -1.00
N HIS A 38 -6.46 -19.29 -2.11
CA HIS A 38 -6.60 -20.11 -3.33
C HIS A 38 -6.21 -21.58 -3.09
N PHE A 39 -5.09 -21.82 -2.41
CA PHE A 39 -4.64 -23.18 -2.06
C PHE A 39 -5.64 -23.93 -1.17
N LEU A 40 -6.22 -23.27 -0.17
CA LEU A 40 -7.21 -23.86 0.73
C LEU A 40 -8.55 -24.11 0.02
N ALA A 41 -9.00 -23.19 -0.85
CA ALA A 41 -10.23 -23.34 -1.61
C ALA A 41 -10.22 -24.59 -2.52
N ASN A 42 -9.03 -25.03 -2.94
CA ASN A 42 -8.87 -26.25 -3.73
C ASN A 42 -8.91 -27.55 -2.90
N GLN A 43 -8.78 -27.47 -1.58
CA GLN A 43 -8.81 -28.63 -0.68
C GLN A 43 -10.16 -28.82 0.02
N ILE A 44 -10.98 -27.77 0.09
CA ILE A 44 -12.28 -27.83 0.76
C ILE A 44 -13.36 -28.36 -0.18
N GLN A 45 -14.14 -29.32 0.32
CA GLN A 45 -15.27 -29.92 -0.39
C GLN A 45 -16.57 -29.14 -0.22
N ASN A 46 -16.77 -28.52 0.96
CA ASN A 46 -17.97 -27.74 1.23
C ASN A 46 -18.03 -26.51 0.30
N PRO A 47 -19.08 -26.36 -0.52
CA PRO A 47 -19.16 -25.31 -1.53
C PRO A 47 -19.22 -23.91 -0.94
N GLN A 48 -19.91 -23.72 0.19
CA GLN A 48 -20.04 -22.42 0.85
C GLN A 48 -18.69 -21.92 1.38
N PHE A 49 -17.89 -22.81 1.98
CA PHE A 49 -16.55 -22.46 2.45
C PHE A 49 -15.59 -22.21 1.29
N LYS A 50 -15.68 -23.00 0.21
CA LYS A 50 -14.90 -22.76 -1.00
C LYS A 50 -15.17 -21.38 -1.59
N GLU A 51 -16.44 -20.99 -1.70
CA GLU A 51 -16.84 -19.66 -2.19
C GLU A 51 -16.31 -18.55 -1.26
N ALA A 52 -16.45 -18.71 0.06
CA ALA A 52 -15.95 -17.73 1.02
C ALA A 52 -14.43 -17.53 0.90
N LEU A 53 -13.65 -18.60 0.78
CA LEU A 53 -12.21 -18.54 0.57
C LEU A 53 -11.84 -17.87 -0.76
N ASN A 54 -12.55 -18.19 -1.84
CA ASN A 54 -12.32 -17.55 -3.14
C ASN A 54 -12.59 -16.05 -3.08
N LYS A 55 -13.70 -15.63 -2.44
CA LYS A 55 -14.04 -14.23 -2.26
C LYS A 55 -12.99 -13.49 -1.42
N ALA A 56 -12.54 -14.09 -0.33
CA ALA A 56 -11.46 -13.53 0.50
C ALA A 56 -10.16 -13.43 -0.30
N GLY A 57 -9.76 -14.47 -1.02
CA GLY A 57 -8.59 -14.48 -1.89
C GLY A 57 -8.63 -13.35 -2.94
N GLN A 58 -9.76 -13.17 -3.61
CA GLN A 58 -9.94 -12.10 -4.59
C GLN A 58 -9.86 -10.70 -3.96
N MET A 59 -10.45 -10.51 -2.78
CA MET A 59 -10.32 -9.25 -2.02
C MET A 59 -8.85 -8.92 -1.74
N HIS A 60 -8.07 -9.88 -1.24
CA HIS A 60 -6.64 -9.70 -0.97
C HIS A 60 -5.81 -9.45 -2.24
N GLN A 61 -6.14 -10.13 -3.35
CA GLN A 61 -5.53 -9.84 -4.64
C GLN A 61 -5.81 -8.41 -5.12
N ASN A 62 -7.06 -7.92 -4.94
CA ASN A 62 -7.42 -6.55 -5.27
C ASN A 62 -6.66 -5.54 -4.39
N HIS A 63 -6.49 -5.82 -3.10
CA HIS A 63 -5.69 -4.98 -2.21
C HIS A 63 -4.22 -4.93 -2.64
N TYR A 64 -3.62 -6.08 -3.00
CA TYR A 64 -2.26 -6.14 -3.55
C TYR A 64 -2.12 -5.23 -4.78
N GLN A 65 -3.06 -5.32 -5.73
CA GLN A 65 -3.05 -4.51 -6.94
C GLN A 65 -3.20 -3.01 -6.66
N ARG A 66 -4.03 -2.66 -5.67
CA ARG A 66 -4.17 -1.28 -5.21
C ARG A 66 -2.88 -0.76 -4.57
N LEU A 67 -2.22 -1.57 -3.75
CA LEU A 67 -0.94 -1.21 -3.11
C LEU A 67 0.16 -0.93 -4.15
N LEU A 68 0.21 -1.69 -5.24
CA LEU A 68 1.17 -1.44 -6.33
C LEU A 68 1.05 -0.03 -6.94
N THR A 69 -0.16 0.54 -6.98
CA THR A 69 -0.36 1.89 -7.52
C THR A 69 0.32 2.96 -6.67
N HIS A 70 0.53 2.70 -5.38
CA HIS A 70 1.25 3.62 -4.49
C HIS A 70 2.75 3.66 -4.76
N LEU A 71 3.30 2.71 -5.52
CA LEU A 71 4.71 2.74 -5.94
C LEU A 71 4.93 3.56 -7.23
N GLN A 72 3.85 3.99 -7.89
CA GLN A 72 3.91 4.79 -9.12
C GLN A 72 4.04 6.28 -8.80
N VAL A 73 5.17 6.65 -8.17
CA VAL A 73 5.48 8.04 -7.83
C VAL A 73 6.86 8.39 -8.37
N ASP A 74 6.93 9.47 -9.16
CA ASP A 74 8.21 10.15 -9.41
C ASP A 74 8.55 11.02 -8.20
N ASN A 75 9.41 10.47 -7.34
CA ASN A 75 9.83 11.15 -6.12
C ASN A 75 10.58 12.46 -6.40
N ASN A 76 11.31 12.58 -7.50
CA ASN A 76 12.02 13.81 -7.82
C ASN A 76 11.01 14.94 -8.11
N THR A 77 10.00 14.63 -8.93
CA THR A 77 8.88 15.55 -9.20
C THR A 77 8.08 15.84 -7.93
N ALA A 78 7.82 14.84 -7.08
CA ALA A 78 7.07 15.04 -5.84
C ALA A 78 7.80 15.95 -4.85
N LEU A 79 9.13 15.81 -4.72
CA LEU A 79 9.96 16.66 -3.86
C LEU A 79 10.11 18.08 -4.44
N ALA A 80 10.20 18.24 -5.76
CA ALA A 80 10.28 19.55 -6.40
C ALA A 80 9.01 20.40 -6.20
N ASN A 81 7.85 19.77 -6.04
CA ASN A 81 6.56 20.43 -5.82
C ASN A 81 6.26 20.73 -4.34
N LEU A 82 7.20 20.47 -3.41
CA LEU A 82 6.98 20.80 -2.01
C LEU A 82 6.86 22.32 -1.82
N PRO A 83 5.83 22.81 -1.10
CA PRO A 83 5.69 24.23 -0.84
C PRO A 83 6.92 24.74 -0.09
N ASN A 84 7.54 25.78 -0.65
CA ASN A 84 8.77 26.36 -0.11
C ASN A 84 8.43 27.10 1.19
N THR A 85 8.74 26.51 2.35
CA THR A 85 8.41 27.08 3.67
C THR A 85 9.29 28.27 4.06
N GLN A 86 10.12 28.80 3.14
CA GLN A 86 11.13 29.83 3.38
C GLN A 86 10.82 31.22 2.78
N GLN A 87 9.66 31.43 2.15
CA GLN A 87 9.31 32.71 1.49
C GLN A 87 8.12 33.47 2.10
N GLN A 88 7.90 33.37 3.41
CA GLN A 88 7.00 34.28 4.13
C GLN A 88 7.72 34.98 5.27
#